data_AF-A0A6N9AU71-F1
#
_entry.id   AF-A0A6N9AU71-F1
#
_cell.length_a   1.000
_cell.length_b   1.000
_cell.length_c   1.000
_cell.angle_alpha   90.00
_cell.angle_beta   90.00
_cell.angle_gamma   90.00
#
_symmetry.space_group_name_H-M   'P 1'
#
loop_
_entity.id
_entity.type
_entity.pdbx_description
1 polymer ?
#
loop_
_entity_poly.entity_id
_entity_poly.type
_entity_poly.pdbx_seq_one_letter_code
_entity_poly.pdbx_strand_id
1 'polypeptide(L)'
;PEWVAANPHKAEVYCCLTNNKNRGIKPNAGGDPTPVGGPNPRKANKYGQIVRWAPENGDHTAELFTWDLFVVAGNPAEHSDANAGSENINADNMFNSPDGLAFDSVGNLWIQTDGNYSNVGNFAGMGNNQMLMASVETGEIQRFLVGPKECEVTGITWSADKRTMFVGIQHPGESNPSECHFPDGGNSVPRSSVIAITRTDGGPIG
;
A
#
# COMPACT_ATOMS: atom_id res chain seq x y z
N PRO A 1 6.53 -10.52 -0.95
CA PRO A 1 5.82 -10.10 0.26
C PRO A 1 6.60 -8.94 0.85
N GLU A 2 5.93 -7.84 1.14
CA GLU A 2 6.59 -6.61 1.61
C GLU A 2 6.29 -6.43 3.10
N TRP A 3 5.77 -5.27 3.51
CA TRP A 3 5.58 -4.98 4.93
C TRP A 3 4.51 -5.86 5.57
N VAL A 4 4.68 -6.04 6.88
CA VAL A 4 3.77 -6.74 7.77
C VAL A 4 3.44 -5.82 8.94
N ALA A 5 2.15 -5.68 9.28
CA ALA A 5 1.70 -4.88 10.42
C ALA A 5 0.71 -5.67 11.28
N ALA A 6 0.91 -5.64 12.60
CA ALA A 6 0.02 -6.25 13.58
C ALA A 6 -0.97 -5.21 14.11
N ASN A 7 -2.25 -5.58 14.20
CA ASN A 7 -3.29 -4.71 14.74
C ASN A 7 -3.06 -4.51 16.26
N PRO A 8 -3.04 -3.27 16.78
CA PRO A 8 -2.80 -3.02 18.21
C PRO A 8 -3.96 -3.42 19.12
N HIS A 9 -5.16 -3.63 18.56
CA HIS A 9 -6.40 -3.88 19.31
C HIS A 9 -6.99 -5.28 19.09
N LYS A 10 -6.43 -6.05 18.16
CA LYS A 10 -6.90 -7.40 17.80
C LYS A 10 -5.73 -8.32 17.49
N ALA A 11 -5.90 -9.62 17.74
CA ALA A 11 -4.95 -10.64 17.31
C ALA A 11 -5.07 -10.90 15.80
N GLU A 12 -4.68 -9.91 14.99
CA GLU A 12 -4.70 -9.96 13.54
C GLU A 12 -3.44 -9.33 12.97
N VAL A 13 -2.97 -9.87 11.85
CA VAL A 13 -1.78 -9.39 11.14
C VAL A 13 -2.09 -9.23 9.66
N TYR A 14 -1.52 -8.19 9.06
CA TYR A 14 -1.75 -7.77 7.67
C TYR A 14 -0.42 -7.77 6.92
N CYS A 15 -0.40 -8.25 5.68
CA CYS A 15 0.80 -8.29 4.85
C CYS A 15 0.52 -7.84 3.43
N CYS A 16 1.40 -6.99 2.90
CA CYS A 16 1.39 -6.57 1.52
C CYS A 16 1.94 -7.67 0.60
N LEU A 17 1.12 -8.05 -0.39
CA LEU A 17 1.53 -8.85 -1.54
C LEU A 17 1.54 -7.93 -2.76
N THR A 18 2.58 -7.11 -2.87
CA THR A 18 2.67 -5.94 -3.77
C THR A 18 2.27 -6.22 -5.22
N ASN A 19 2.85 -7.24 -5.85
CA ASN A 19 2.39 -7.75 -7.15
C ASN A 19 3.10 -9.06 -7.47
N ASN A 20 2.67 -9.74 -8.54
CA ASN A 20 3.43 -10.85 -9.12
C ASN A 20 3.02 -11.05 -10.59
N LYS A 21 3.72 -10.35 -11.48
CA LYS A 21 3.52 -10.47 -12.95
C LYS A 21 3.80 -11.88 -13.51
N ASN A 22 4.44 -12.74 -12.73
CA ASN A 22 4.79 -14.12 -13.13
C ASN A 22 3.83 -15.17 -12.55
N ARG A 23 2.87 -14.78 -11.70
CA ARG A 23 1.89 -15.69 -11.08
C ARG A 23 1.15 -16.48 -12.16
N GLY A 24 1.20 -17.80 -12.07
CA GLY A 24 0.58 -18.73 -13.02
C GLY A 24 1.23 -18.75 -14.40
N ILE A 25 2.43 -18.19 -14.55
CA ILE A 25 3.19 -18.15 -15.82
C ILE A 25 4.48 -18.95 -15.69
N LYS A 26 5.28 -18.66 -14.67
CA LYS A 26 6.56 -19.35 -14.45
C LYS A 26 6.90 -19.49 -12.96
N PRO A 27 7.83 -20.39 -12.61
CA PRO A 27 8.31 -20.51 -11.23
C PRO A 27 8.90 -19.21 -10.68
N ASN A 28 8.98 -19.12 -9.35
CA ASN A 28 9.72 -18.05 -8.67
C ASN A 28 11.24 -18.21 -8.89
N ALA A 29 12.05 -17.29 -8.36
CA ALA A 29 13.51 -17.36 -8.49
C ALA A 29 14.13 -18.62 -7.86
N GLY A 30 13.46 -19.22 -6.87
CA GLY A 30 13.85 -20.48 -6.25
C GLY A 30 13.42 -21.74 -7.02
N GLY A 31 12.67 -21.59 -8.11
CA GLY A 31 12.16 -22.70 -8.92
C GLY A 31 10.81 -23.26 -8.46
N ASP A 32 10.19 -22.69 -7.42
CA ASP A 32 8.87 -23.15 -6.97
C ASP A 32 7.77 -22.72 -7.94
N PRO A 33 6.82 -23.62 -8.26
CA PRO A 33 5.63 -23.25 -9.01
C PRO A 33 4.87 -22.09 -8.36
N THR A 34 4.35 -21.19 -9.18
CA THR A 34 3.52 -20.08 -8.70
C THR A 34 2.07 -20.25 -9.18
N PRO A 35 1.32 -21.28 -8.75
CA PRO A 35 -0.06 -21.46 -9.20
C PRO A 35 -0.94 -20.30 -8.74
N VAL A 36 -2.04 -20.09 -9.45
CA VAL A 36 -3.14 -19.22 -9.01
C VAL A 36 -3.95 -19.96 -7.95
N GLY A 37 -4.29 -19.30 -6.85
CA GLY A 37 -5.09 -19.87 -5.77
C GLY A 37 -4.76 -19.30 -4.39
N GLY A 38 -5.65 -19.59 -3.42
CA GLY A 38 -5.53 -19.12 -2.05
C GLY A 38 -5.35 -17.59 -1.97
N PRO A 39 -4.35 -17.07 -1.25
CA PRO A 39 -4.13 -15.62 -1.12
C PRO A 39 -3.54 -14.97 -2.39
N ASN A 40 -3.41 -15.72 -3.48
CA ASN A 40 -2.88 -15.27 -4.77
C ASN A 40 -3.89 -15.53 -5.90
N PRO A 41 -5.02 -14.81 -5.94
CA PRO A 41 -6.18 -15.18 -6.75
C PRO A 41 -6.07 -14.84 -8.25
N ARG A 42 -5.04 -14.10 -8.68
CA ARG A 42 -4.93 -13.57 -10.06
C ARG A 42 -3.66 -14.03 -10.77
N LYS A 43 -3.82 -14.54 -11.99
CA LYS A 43 -2.70 -14.78 -12.93
C LYS A 43 -2.09 -13.44 -13.36
N ALA A 44 -0.77 -13.38 -13.51
CA ALA A 44 -0.05 -12.19 -13.97
C ALA A 44 -0.43 -10.90 -13.21
N ASN A 45 -0.59 -11.03 -11.89
CA ASN A 45 -1.09 -9.97 -11.01
C ASN A 45 -0.22 -8.71 -11.07
N LYS A 46 -0.81 -7.59 -11.51
CA LYS A 46 -0.16 -6.28 -11.65
C LYS A 46 -0.42 -5.34 -10.47
N TYR A 47 -1.45 -5.59 -9.68
CA TYR A 47 -1.99 -4.60 -8.74
C TYR A 47 -1.71 -4.93 -7.28
N GLY A 48 -1.63 -6.22 -6.94
CA GLY A 48 -1.40 -6.67 -5.57
C GLY A 48 -2.65 -6.80 -4.72
N GLN A 49 -2.43 -7.17 -3.46
CA GLN A 49 -3.46 -7.37 -2.46
C GLN A 49 -2.84 -7.29 -1.06
N ILE A 50 -3.68 -7.07 -0.05
CA ILE A 50 -3.30 -7.17 1.36
C ILE A 50 -3.99 -8.40 1.94
N VAL A 51 -3.19 -9.37 2.38
CA VAL A 51 -3.69 -10.56 3.08
C VAL A 51 -3.74 -10.27 4.58
N ARG A 52 -4.80 -10.73 5.24
CA ARG A 52 -4.97 -10.68 6.69
C ARG A 52 -5.02 -12.10 7.24
N TRP A 53 -4.45 -12.32 8.42
CA TRP A 53 -4.65 -13.56 9.17
C TRP A 53 -4.81 -13.33 10.66
N ALA A 54 -5.52 -14.25 11.31
CA ALA A 54 -5.73 -14.30 12.75
C ALA A 54 -5.33 -15.69 13.26
N PRO A 55 -4.44 -15.80 14.25
CA PRO A 55 -4.07 -17.09 14.81
C PRO A 55 -5.24 -17.70 15.60
N GLU A 56 -5.27 -19.03 15.70
CA GLU A 56 -6.26 -19.74 16.51
C GLU A 56 -6.26 -19.23 17.95
N ASN A 57 -7.46 -19.08 18.53
CA ASN A 57 -7.68 -18.60 19.89
C ASN A 57 -7.10 -17.20 20.20
N GLY A 58 -6.70 -16.44 19.18
CA GLY A 58 -6.03 -15.14 19.36
C GLY A 58 -4.62 -15.27 19.98
N ASP A 59 -4.01 -16.45 19.90
CA ASP A 59 -2.69 -16.72 20.46
C ASP A 59 -1.62 -16.70 19.37
N HIS A 60 -0.73 -15.70 19.39
CA HIS A 60 0.35 -15.59 18.42
C HIS A 60 1.40 -16.71 18.47
N THR A 61 1.33 -17.60 19.47
CA THR A 61 2.14 -18.82 19.54
C THR A 61 1.50 -20.02 18.83
N ALA A 62 0.23 -19.92 18.40
CA ALA A 62 -0.47 -20.99 17.70
C ALA A 62 0.15 -21.29 16.33
N GLU A 63 0.13 -22.58 15.94
CA GLU A 63 0.65 -23.04 14.65
C GLU A 63 -0.32 -22.80 13.48
N LEU A 64 -1.61 -22.62 13.79
CA LEU A 64 -2.69 -22.48 12.82
C LEU A 64 -3.31 -21.09 12.87
N PHE A 65 -3.83 -20.66 11.72
CA PHE A 65 -4.49 -19.38 11.54
C PHE A 65 -5.58 -19.47 10.47
N THR A 66 -6.56 -18.59 10.57
CA THR A 66 -7.49 -18.29 9.48
C THR A 66 -6.99 -17.07 8.73
N TRP A 67 -7.31 -16.97 7.44
CA TRP A 67 -6.89 -15.83 6.61
C TRP A 67 -7.99 -15.41 5.65
N ASP A 68 -7.95 -14.14 5.25
CA ASP A 68 -8.76 -13.55 4.19
C ASP A 68 -7.95 -12.49 3.42
N LEU A 69 -8.50 -11.98 2.32
CA LEU A 69 -7.93 -10.84 1.60
C LEU A 69 -8.67 -9.59 2.03
N PHE A 70 -8.02 -8.77 2.86
CA PHE A 70 -8.55 -7.49 3.34
C PHE A 70 -8.89 -6.56 2.17
N VAL A 71 -8.00 -6.53 1.16
CA VAL A 71 -8.25 -5.83 -0.10
C VAL A 71 -7.51 -6.50 -1.24
N VAL A 72 -8.16 -6.58 -2.40
CA VAL A 72 -7.55 -6.89 -3.68
C VAL A 72 -7.48 -5.60 -4.48
N ALA A 73 -6.29 -5.01 -4.60
CA ALA A 73 -6.09 -3.77 -5.34
C ALA A 73 -6.39 -3.99 -6.84
N GLY A 74 -6.84 -2.95 -7.54
CA GLY A 74 -7.25 -3.05 -8.93
C GLY A 74 -7.67 -1.70 -9.51
N ASN A 75 -8.03 -1.72 -10.79
CA ASN A 75 -8.51 -0.56 -11.52
C ASN A 75 -9.94 -0.82 -12.04
N PRO A 76 -10.98 -0.43 -11.29
CA PRO A 76 -12.37 -0.65 -11.69
C PRO A 76 -12.83 0.30 -12.80
N ALA A 77 -12.07 1.35 -13.11
CA ALA A 77 -12.34 2.23 -14.25
C ALA A 77 -11.93 1.59 -15.59
N GLU A 78 -10.89 0.74 -15.56
CA GLU A 78 -10.30 0.10 -16.75
C GLU A 78 -10.69 -1.37 -16.92
N HIS A 79 -11.21 -2.00 -15.86
CA HIS A 79 -11.52 -3.43 -15.84
C HIS A 79 -12.88 -3.73 -15.24
N SER A 80 -13.51 -4.79 -15.75
CA SER A 80 -14.73 -5.41 -15.20
C SER A 80 -14.53 -6.85 -14.73
N ASP A 81 -13.30 -7.36 -14.82
CA ASP A 81 -12.89 -8.69 -14.34
C ASP A 81 -12.20 -8.58 -12.97
N ALA A 82 -11.51 -9.64 -12.53
CA ALA A 82 -10.77 -9.64 -11.26
C ALA A 82 -9.68 -8.55 -11.14
N ASN A 83 -9.30 -7.90 -12.24
CA ASN A 83 -8.38 -6.75 -12.21
C ASN A 83 -9.06 -5.45 -11.80
N ALA A 84 -10.39 -5.41 -11.69
CA ALA A 84 -11.13 -4.28 -11.13
C ALA A 84 -10.82 -4.07 -9.63
N GLY A 85 -10.47 -5.14 -8.92
CA GLY A 85 -10.26 -5.14 -7.47
C GLY A 85 -11.43 -5.71 -6.70
N SER A 86 -11.32 -5.74 -5.37
CA SER A 86 -12.41 -6.12 -4.46
C SER A 86 -13.43 -4.98 -4.28
N GLU A 87 -14.57 -5.27 -3.65
CA GLU A 87 -15.69 -4.32 -3.50
C GLU A 87 -15.34 -3.01 -2.79
N ASN A 88 -14.30 -3.02 -1.95
CA ASN A 88 -13.78 -1.83 -1.27
C ASN A 88 -12.80 -0.99 -2.13
N ILE A 89 -12.57 -1.35 -3.39
CA ILE A 89 -11.86 -0.53 -4.39
C ILE A 89 -12.86 0.12 -5.34
N ASN A 90 -12.71 1.43 -5.53
CA ASN A 90 -13.53 2.24 -6.42
C ASN A 90 -12.68 3.31 -7.14
N ALA A 91 -13.30 4.09 -8.03
CA ALA A 91 -12.61 5.11 -8.81
C ALA A 91 -11.93 6.19 -7.95
N ASP A 92 -12.47 6.48 -6.77
CA ASP A 92 -11.96 7.53 -5.88
C ASP A 92 -10.76 7.05 -5.05
N ASN A 93 -10.65 5.75 -4.75
CA ASN A 93 -9.61 5.22 -3.86
C ASN A 93 -8.64 4.22 -4.51
N MET A 94 -8.81 3.86 -5.79
CA MET A 94 -7.96 2.86 -6.44
C MET A 94 -6.46 3.18 -6.37
N PHE A 95 -5.67 2.11 -6.21
CA PHE A 95 -4.21 2.14 -6.12
C PHE A 95 -3.63 0.83 -6.65
N ASN A 96 -2.31 0.76 -6.79
CA ASN A 96 -1.60 -0.46 -7.16
C ASN A 96 -0.34 -0.61 -6.33
N SER A 97 0.12 -1.86 -6.20
CA SER A 97 1.35 -2.25 -5.53
C SER A 97 1.46 -1.71 -4.10
N PRO A 98 0.53 -2.12 -3.20
CA PRO A 98 0.68 -1.81 -1.78
C PRO A 98 1.98 -2.43 -1.26
N ASP A 99 2.74 -1.63 -0.52
CA ASP A 99 4.06 -1.97 -0.01
C ASP A 99 4.11 -1.71 1.50
N GLY A 100 4.30 -0.45 1.91
CA GLY A 100 4.39 -0.05 3.30
C GLY A 100 3.08 -0.24 4.07
N LEU A 101 3.16 -0.74 5.31
CA LEU A 101 2.03 -0.89 6.23
C LEU A 101 2.38 -0.46 7.65
N ALA A 102 1.47 0.25 8.30
CA ALA A 102 1.53 0.48 9.74
C ALA A 102 0.14 0.71 10.33
N PHE A 103 -0.05 0.31 11.59
CA PHE A 103 -1.20 0.74 12.37
C PHE A 103 -0.87 2.01 13.15
N ASP A 104 -1.84 2.93 13.24
CA ASP A 104 -1.81 3.98 14.25
C ASP A 104 -2.34 3.49 15.60
N SER A 105 -2.31 4.37 16.61
CA SER A 105 -2.75 4.02 17.96
C SER A 105 -4.24 3.78 18.13
N VAL A 106 -5.08 4.22 17.17
CA VAL A 106 -6.54 4.05 17.24
C VAL A 106 -7.03 2.89 16.37
N GLY A 107 -6.13 2.27 15.60
CA GLY A 107 -6.40 1.05 14.85
C GLY A 107 -6.67 1.25 13.36
N ASN A 108 -6.42 2.44 12.80
CA ASN A 108 -6.46 2.57 11.35
C ASN A 108 -5.19 1.95 10.73
N LEU A 109 -5.37 1.29 9.59
CA LEU A 109 -4.28 0.74 8.79
C LEU A 109 -3.84 1.76 7.74
N TRP A 110 -2.60 2.22 7.84
CA TRP A 110 -1.96 3.08 6.86
C TRP A 110 -1.27 2.22 5.80
N ILE A 111 -1.56 2.50 4.53
CA ILE A 111 -1.09 1.74 3.36
C ILE A 111 -0.28 2.67 2.47
N GLN A 112 0.97 2.32 2.18
CA GLN A 112 1.85 3.09 1.29
C GLN A 112 2.10 2.29 -0.01
N THR A 113 2.27 2.96 -1.15
CA THR A 113 2.41 2.28 -2.44
C THR A 113 3.79 2.48 -3.06
N ASP A 114 4.30 1.40 -3.66
CA ASP A 114 5.42 1.38 -4.60
C ASP A 114 4.98 0.74 -5.92
N GLY A 115 4.20 1.51 -6.66
CA GLY A 115 3.51 1.06 -7.85
C GLY A 115 3.91 1.77 -9.11
N ASN A 116 3.25 1.34 -10.19
CA ASN A 116 3.39 1.98 -11.47
C ASN A 116 2.67 3.35 -11.46
N TYR A 117 3.47 4.40 -11.67
CA TYR A 117 3.05 5.80 -11.66
C TYR A 117 2.85 6.38 -13.08
N SER A 118 2.73 5.54 -14.12
CA SER A 118 2.58 6.01 -15.50
C SER A 118 1.23 6.70 -15.78
N ASN A 119 0.23 6.42 -14.93
CA ASN A 119 -1.12 6.94 -15.07
C ASN A 119 -1.78 6.66 -16.43
N VAL A 120 -1.42 5.55 -17.09
CA VAL A 120 -1.97 5.14 -18.39
C VAL A 120 -2.26 3.64 -18.42
N GLY A 121 -3.15 3.22 -19.33
CA GLY A 121 -3.56 1.82 -19.49
C GLY A 121 -4.08 1.24 -18.18
N ASN A 122 -3.55 0.09 -17.75
CA ASN A 122 -3.91 -0.58 -16.49
C ASN A 122 -3.86 0.35 -15.25
N PHE A 123 -3.02 1.38 -15.29
CA PHE A 123 -2.80 2.29 -14.16
C PHE A 123 -3.44 3.67 -14.38
N ALA A 124 -4.28 3.83 -15.41
CA ALA A 124 -4.96 5.08 -15.69
C ALA A 124 -5.82 5.53 -14.50
N GLY A 125 -5.71 6.80 -14.15
CA GLY A 125 -6.40 7.43 -13.03
C GLY A 125 -5.77 7.20 -11.64
N MET A 126 -4.75 6.34 -11.51
CA MET A 126 -4.11 6.08 -10.21
C MET A 126 -3.08 7.15 -9.82
N GLY A 127 -2.48 7.85 -10.80
CA GLY A 127 -1.50 8.91 -10.56
C GLY A 127 -0.17 8.43 -9.99
N ASN A 128 0.49 9.30 -9.21
CA ASN A 128 1.73 8.97 -8.50
C ASN A 128 1.46 8.01 -7.33
N ASN A 129 2.54 7.47 -6.77
CA ASN A 129 2.48 6.72 -5.52
C ASN A 129 1.91 7.55 -4.37
N GLN A 130 1.30 6.87 -3.43
CA GLN A 130 0.35 7.45 -2.50
C GLN A 130 0.40 6.75 -1.14
N MET A 131 -0.27 7.36 -0.18
CA MET A 131 -0.59 6.75 1.10
C MET A 131 -2.10 6.84 1.33
N LEU A 132 -2.69 5.73 1.75
CA LEU A 132 -4.09 5.58 2.08
C LEU A 132 -4.25 5.24 3.54
N MET A 133 -5.43 5.51 4.07
CA MET A 133 -5.86 5.09 5.40
C MET A 133 -7.07 4.16 5.23
N ALA A 134 -7.04 3.04 5.94
CA ALA A 134 -8.09 2.04 5.89
C ALA A 134 -8.68 1.77 7.28
N SER A 135 -9.99 1.71 7.37
CA SER A 135 -10.71 1.19 8.53
C SER A 135 -10.79 -0.33 8.41
N VAL A 136 -10.13 -1.05 9.31
CA VAL A 136 -10.12 -2.53 9.27
C VAL A 136 -11.45 -3.16 9.69
N GLU A 137 -12.31 -2.41 10.39
CA GLU A 137 -13.65 -2.85 10.78
C GLU A 137 -14.63 -2.80 9.61
N THR A 138 -14.58 -1.72 8.81
CA THR A 138 -15.55 -1.48 7.73
C THR A 138 -15.01 -1.87 6.35
N GLY A 139 -13.70 -2.01 6.21
CA GLY A 139 -13.03 -2.21 4.93
C GLY A 139 -12.94 -0.92 4.09
N GLU A 140 -13.40 0.22 4.60
CA GLU A 140 -13.32 1.51 3.90
C GLU A 140 -11.87 1.95 3.74
N ILE A 141 -11.51 2.42 2.55
CA ILE A 141 -10.17 2.91 2.22
C ILE A 141 -10.28 4.30 1.62
N GLN A 142 -9.53 5.25 2.17
CA GLN A 142 -9.48 6.63 1.72
C GLN A 142 -8.04 7.03 1.37
N ARG A 143 -7.85 7.68 0.22
CA ARG A 143 -6.56 8.24 -0.17
C ARG A 143 -6.26 9.46 0.71
N PHE A 144 -5.09 9.48 1.36
CA PHE A 144 -4.70 10.54 2.29
C PHE A 144 -3.61 11.46 1.71
N LEU A 145 -2.60 10.88 1.05
CA LEU A 145 -1.44 11.60 0.52
C LEU A 145 -1.11 11.08 -0.88
N VAL A 146 -0.70 11.97 -1.79
CA VAL A 146 -0.06 11.62 -3.07
C VAL A 146 1.33 12.22 -3.08
N GLY A 147 2.33 11.40 -3.38
CA GLY A 147 3.74 11.81 -3.43
C GLY A 147 4.10 12.60 -4.70
N PRO A 148 5.31 13.19 -4.73
CA PRO A 148 5.84 13.84 -5.92
C PRO A 148 6.05 12.85 -7.08
N LYS A 149 6.39 13.40 -8.25
CA LYS A 149 6.64 12.64 -9.47
C LYS A 149 7.69 11.54 -9.25
N GLU A 150 7.35 10.32 -9.66
CA GLU A 150 8.22 9.14 -9.72
C GLU A 150 8.81 8.70 -8.37
N CYS A 151 8.31 9.20 -7.24
CA CYS A 151 8.67 8.64 -5.95
C CYS A 151 7.90 7.34 -5.69
N GLU A 152 8.37 6.57 -4.72
CA GLU A 152 7.49 5.74 -3.89
C GLU A 152 7.21 6.46 -2.57
N VAL A 153 6.11 6.07 -1.90
CA VAL A 153 5.83 6.48 -0.53
C VAL A 153 6.16 5.30 0.36
N THR A 154 7.07 5.46 1.31
CA THR A 154 7.56 4.34 2.13
C THR A 154 8.10 4.83 3.46
N GLY A 155 8.00 4.01 4.50
CA GLY A 155 8.40 4.38 5.85
C GLY A 155 7.39 5.34 6.50
N ILE A 156 6.98 5.00 7.72
CA ILE A 156 5.99 5.75 8.48
C ILE A 156 6.28 5.63 9.97
N THR A 157 6.16 6.73 10.71
CA THR A 157 6.17 6.72 12.17
C THR A 157 5.45 7.95 12.72
N TRP A 158 5.23 8.00 14.03
CA TRP A 158 4.56 9.10 14.70
C TRP A 158 5.42 9.66 15.83
N SER A 159 5.31 10.97 16.01
CA SER A 159 5.64 11.63 17.28
C SER A 159 4.91 10.98 18.46
N ALA A 160 5.48 11.08 19.66
CA ALA A 160 4.92 10.46 20.86
C ALA A 160 3.52 10.97 21.21
N ASP A 161 3.25 12.25 20.96
CA ASP A 161 1.94 12.89 21.19
C ASP A 161 0.92 12.68 20.06
N LYS A 162 1.32 11.94 19.01
CA LYS A 162 0.52 11.62 17.82
C LYS A 162 0.09 12.83 16.98
N ARG A 163 0.68 14.01 17.18
CA ARG A 163 0.32 15.23 16.41
C ARG A 163 1.09 15.38 15.11
N THR A 164 2.21 14.68 14.99
CA THR A 164 3.04 14.63 13.79
C THR A 164 3.20 13.20 13.30
N MET A 165 2.89 12.97 12.03
CA MET A 165 3.19 11.74 11.30
C MET A 165 4.39 12.00 10.38
N PHE A 166 5.41 11.16 10.46
CA PHE A 166 6.59 11.23 9.61
C PHE A 166 6.48 10.18 8.50
N VAL A 167 6.64 10.60 7.25
CA VAL A 167 6.49 9.73 6.07
C VAL A 167 7.71 9.88 5.19
N GLY A 168 8.26 8.78 4.69
CA GLY A 168 9.35 8.82 3.71
C GLY A 168 8.83 8.99 2.29
N ILE A 169 9.55 9.82 1.54
CA ILE A 169 9.41 10.01 0.10
C ILE A 169 10.74 9.54 -0.51
N GLN A 170 10.74 8.38 -1.15
CA GLN A 170 11.95 7.78 -1.69
C GLN A 170 12.05 8.03 -3.19
N HIS A 171 13.28 8.26 -3.66
CA HIS A 171 13.68 8.42 -5.07
C HIS A 171 12.75 9.31 -5.94
N PRO A 172 12.37 10.52 -5.47
CA PRO A 172 11.63 11.44 -6.34
C PRO A 172 12.41 11.70 -7.64
N GLY A 173 11.73 11.60 -8.78
CA GLY A 173 12.36 11.77 -10.10
C GLY A 173 13.30 10.62 -10.50
N GLU A 174 13.05 9.39 -10.05
CA GLU A 174 13.89 8.21 -10.34
C GLU A 174 14.27 8.08 -11.82
N SER A 175 13.29 8.23 -12.72
CA SER A 175 13.49 8.08 -14.17
C SER A 175 13.82 9.40 -14.86
N ASN A 176 13.28 10.51 -14.37
CA ASN A 176 13.41 11.84 -14.96
C ASN A 176 13.76 12.88 -13.88
N PRO A 177 15.01 12.88 -13.35
CA PRO A 177 15.39 13.74 -12.23
C PRO A 177 15.42 15.23 -12.59
N SER A 178 15.42 15.59 -13.88
CA SER A 178 15.29 16.99 -14.33
C SER A 178 13.85 17.51 -14.28
N GLU A 179 12.87 16.62 -14.13
CA GLU A 179 11.43 16.94 -14.13
C GLU A 179 10.81 16.86 -12.73
N CYS A 180 11.62 16.58 -11.72
CA CYS A 180 11.22 16.55 -10.33
C CYS A 180 12.21 17.39 -9.52
N HIS A 181 11.70 18.34 -8.74
CA HIS A 181 12.53 19.22 -7.92
C HIS A 181 12.15 19.13 -6.44
N PHE A 182 11.53 18.04 -6.03
CA PHE A 182 11.16 17.85 -4.63
C PHE A 182 12.41 17.63 -3.75
N PRO A 183 12.48 18.20 -2.53
CA PRO A 183 11.47 19.04 -1.89
C PRO A 183 11.64 20.55 -2.16
N ASP A 184 12.82 20.99 -2.60
CA ASP A 184 13.22 22.41 -2.56
C ASP A 184 12.60 23.25 -3.70
N GLY A 185 12.09 22.62 -4.75
CA GLY A 185 11.44 23.26 -5.90
C GLY A 185 12.41 23.98 -6.84
N GLY A 186 11.87 24.77 -7.76
CA GLY A 186 12.68 25.51 -8.74
C GLY A 186 13.40 24.56 -9.69
N ASN A 187 14.74 24.62 -9.71
CA ASN A 187 15.61 23.74 -10.53
C ASN A 187 16.48 22.82 -9.67
N SER A 188 16.12 22.58 -8.40
CA SER A 188 16.93 21.76 -7.49
C SER A 188 16.96 20.30 -7.93
N VAL A 189 18.09 19.63 -7.72
CA VAL A 189 18.17 18.16 -7.88
C VAL A 189 17.24 17.51 -6.86
N PRO A 190 16.39 16.53 -7.25
CA PRO A 190 15.45 15.93 -6.34
C PRO A 190 16.15 15.09 -5.28
N ARG A 191 15.57 15.06 -4.07
CA ARG A 191 16.17 14.41 -2.90
C ARG A 191 15.13 13.61 -2.13
N SER A 192 15.43 12.33 -1.87
CA SER A 192 14.68 11.55 -0.89
C SER A 192 14.61 12.31 0.43
N SER A 193 13.42 12.34 1.04
CA SER A 193 13.17 13.15 2.24
C SER A 193 12.21 12.44 3.17
N VAL A 194 12.31 12.74 4.46
CA VAL A 194 11.25 12.44 5.43
C VAL A 194 10.43 13.71 5.61
N ILE A 195 9.13 13.65 5.35
CA ILE A 195 8.20 14.76 5.55
C ILE A 195 7.52 14.63 6.91
N ALA A 196 7.23 15.76 7.54
CA ALA A 196 6.42 15.86 8.74
C ALA A 196 5.03 16.37 8.37
N ILE A 197 4.00 15.55 8.61
CA ILE A 197 2.61 15.86 8.36
C ILE A 197 1.97 16.21 9.70
N THR A 198 1.29 17.35 9.76
CA THR A 198 0.60 17.87 10.94
C THR A 198 -0.76 18.43 10.55
N ARG A 199 -1.74 18.36 11.45
CA ARG A 199 -3.01 19.07 11.27
C ARG A 199 -2.86 20.56 11.61
N THR A 200 -3.58 21.41 10.88
CA THR A 200 -3.57 22.87 11.11
C THR A 200 -4.25 23.28 12.42
N ASP A 201 -5.18 22.46 12.92
CA ASP A 201 -5.79 22.62 14.25
C ASP A 201 -4.92 22.05 15.39
N GLY A 202 -3.74 21.52 15.05
CA GLY A 202 -2.81 20.89 15.98
C GLY A 202 -3.29 19.54 16.53
N GLY A 203 -4.43 19.01 16.11
CA GLY A 203 -4.96 17.73 16.59
C GLY A 203 -4.07 16.52 16.26
N PRO A 204 -4.35 15.35 16.85
CA PRO A 204 -3.68 14.11 16.50
C PRO A 204 -4.00 13.66 15.06
N ILE A 205 -3.06 12.97 14.44
CA ILE A 205 -3.22 12.29 13.15
C ILE A 205 -3.45 10.80 13.40
N GLY A 206 -4.51 10.26 12.78
CA GLY A 206 -5.07 8.97 13.14
C GLY A 206 -6.20 9.17 14.13
#